data_AF-A0A9E2B044-F1
#
_entry.id   AF-A0A9E2B044-F1
#
_cell.length_a   1.000
_cell.length_b   1.000
_cell.length_c   1.000
_cell.angle_alpha   90.00
_cell.angle_beta   90.00
_cell.angle_gamma   90.00
#
_symmetry.space_group_name_H-M   'P 1'
#
loop_
_entity.id
_entity.type
_entity.pdbx_description
1 polymer ?
#
loop_
_entity_poly.entity_id
_entity_poly.type
_entity_poly.pdbx_seq_one_letter_code
_entity_poly.pdbx_strand_id
1 'polypeptide(L)'
;IKATAYGNSLTTDFAIAAIQGENLGKDDITDVLNVSYSSTDYVGHNFGVNSKEVEDTYIRLDKDLERLFNYLDENVGDGEYTVFLTSDHGAVNVPSYLQTMKIPSGYLSNTDRKIKFNKFIMDTYGTTDIIENISNNQIFLNKVRVKALELKLEDVQNAIANEQLNYTHVFKVYTATSMNTVNYDSGIEYLIQQGFNQKRSGDVILVDDPAYISYSRTGSTHGSGLNYDTHVPLLFFGKGINHGQTVKRTEITDIAPTMSALLGISFPNMATGQPLEMVID
;
A
#
# COMPACT_ATOMS: atom_id res chain seq x y z
N ILE A 1 -10.65 -16.87 11.87
CA ILE A 1 -10.52 -15.68 12.75
C ILE A 1 -10.03 -14.46 11.97
N LYS A 2 -8.87 -14.51 11.28
CA LYS A 2 -8.35 -13.34 10.54
C LYS A 2 -9.33 -12.76 9.49
N ALA A 3 -10.04 -13.62 8.75
CA ALA A 3 -11.06 -13.22 7.77
C ALA A 3 -12.47 -13.06 8.39
N THR A 4 -12.56 -12.60 9.63
CA THR A 4 -13.81 -12.31 10.33
C THR A 4 -13.61 -11.08 11.21
N ALA A 5 -14.66 -10.29 11.43
CA ALA A 5 -14.58 -9.09 12.29
C ALA A 5 -14.02 -9.36 13.70
N TYR A 6 -14.23 -10.57 14.24
CA TYR A 6 -13.69 -10.98 15.54
C TYR A 6 -12.17 -10.93 15.64
N GLY A 7 -11.44 -10.96 14.52
CA GLY A 7 -9.99 -10.75 14.53
C GLY A 7 -9.63 -9.35 15.03
N ASN A 8 -10.40 -8.33 14.66
CA ASN A 8 -10.21 -6.96 15.14
C ASN A 8 -10.62 -6.82 16.61
N SER A 9 -11.69 -7.49 17.04
CA SER A 9 -12.11 -7.48 18.44
C SER A 9 -11.03 -8.07 19.36
N LEU A 10 -10.38 -9.17 18.94
CA LEU A 10 -9.23 -9.73 19.66
C LEU A 10 -8.02 -8.79 19.69
N THR A 11 -7.78 -8.06 18.60
CA THR A 11 -6.73 -7.02 18.57
C THR A 11 -7.03 -5.90 19.56
N THR A 12 -8.29 -5.44 19.65
CA THR A 12 -8.70 -4.45 20.66
C THR A 12 -8.53 -4.98 22.08
N ASP A 13 -8.95 -6.22 22.36
CA ASP A 13 -8.78 -6.85 23.67
C ASP A 13 -7.30 -6.90 24.07
N PHE A 14 -6.43 -7.24 23.11
CA PHE A 14 -4.99 -7.28 23.33
C PHE A 14 -4.39 -5.89 23.54
N ALA A 15 -4.82 -4.88 22.78
CA ALA A 15 -4.38 -3.49 22.96
C ALA A 15 -4.74 -2.97 24.36
N ILE A 16 -5.98 -3.21 24.82
CA ILE A 16 -6.43 -2.86 26.18
C ILE A 16 -5.59 -3.57 27.24
N ALA A 17 -5.36 -4.88 27.07
CA ALA A 17 -4.54 -5.65 28.00
C ALA A 17 -3.08 -5.16 28.03
N ALA A 18 -2.52 -4.72 26.90
CA ALA A 18 -1.19 -4.15 26.82
C ALA A 18 -1.10 -2.78 27.54
N ILE A 19 -2.09 -1.89 27.32
CA ILE A 19 -2.17 -0.61 28.04
C ILE A 19 -2.21 -0.84 29.55
N GLN A 20 -3.01 -1.81 30.01
CA GLN A 20 -3.12 -2.15 31.42
C GLN A 20 -1.82 -2.77 31.98
N GLY A 21 -1.28 -3.77 31.28
CA GLY A 21 -0.15 -4.57 31.76
C GLY A 21 1.16 -3.79 31.80
N GLU A 22 1.35 -2.88 30.85
CA GLU A 22 2.56 -2.06 30.73
C GLU A 22 2.39 -0.67 31.36
N ASN A 23 1.20 -0.35 31.92
CA ASN A 23 0.87 0.96 32.48
C ASN A 23 1.07 2.12 31.49
N LEU A 24 0.72 1.93 30.22
CA LEU A 24 0.93 2.96 29.18
C LEU A 24 0.10 4.21 29.49
N GLY A 25 0.73 5.38 29.43
CA GLY A 25 0.10 6.68 29.69
C GLY A 25 -0.28 6.91 31.16
N LYS A 26 0.37 6.23 32.11
CA LYS A 26 0.13 6.39 33.55
C LYS A 26 1.07 7.39 34.25
N ASP A 27 2.11 7.84 33.55
CA ASP A 27 3.04 8.85 34.02
C ASP A 27 3.24 9.95 32.95
N ASP A 28 4.17 10.87 33.21
CA ASP A 28 4.43 12.02 32.34
C ASP A 28 5.36 11.69 31.14
N ILE A 29 5.80 10.43 30.99
CA ILE A 29 6.64 9.98 29.88
C ILE A 29 5.73 9.46 28.77
N THR A 30 5.80 10.10 27.59
CA THR A 30 4.95 9.70 26.46
C THR A 30 5.29 8.28 25.97
N ASP A 31 4.28 7.41 25.99
CA ASP A 31 4.29 6.10 25.36
C ASP A 31 3.70 6.13 23.94
N VAL A 32 4.05 5.15 23.10
CA VAL A 32 3.49 4.98 21.76
C VAL A 32 3.00 3.55 21.58
N LEU A 33 1.70 3.40 21.33
CA LEU A 33 1.06 2.14 20.97
C LEU A 33 0.58 2.18 19.52
N ASN A 34 1.03 1.22 18.71
CA ASN A 34 0.57 1.05 17.33
C ASN A 34 -0.33 -0.19 17.25
N VAL A 35 -1.57 0.00 16.78
CA VAL A 35 -2.56 -1.07 16.63
C VAL A 35 -2.94 -1.21 15.15
N SER A 36 -2.80 -2.42 14.60
CA SER A 36 -3.17 -2.72 13.21
C SER A 36 -4.38 -3.66 13.16
N TYR A 37 -5.47 -3.18 12.58
CA TYR A 37 -6.72 -3.91 12.41
C TYR A 37 -6.77 -4.63 11.06
N SER A 38 -6.13 -5.80 10.97
CA SER A 38 -5.96 -6.49 9.68
C SER A 38 -7.21 -7.18 9.13
N SER A 39 -8.29 -7.35 9.90
CA SER A 39 -9.43 -8.16 9.44
C SER A 39 -10.19 -7.52 8.27
N THR A 40 -10.14 -6.19 8.15
CA THR A 40 -10.70 -5.44 7.02
C THR A 40 -10.06 -5.86 5.69
N ASP A 41 -8.73 -6.04 5.68
CA ASP A 41 -7.97 -6.53 4.52
C ASP A 41 -8.36 -7.97 4.16
N TYR A 42 -8.30 -8.91 5.11
CA TYR A 42 -8.65 -10.31 4.83
C TYR A 42 -10.11 -10.50 4.37
N VAL A 43 -11.05 -9.76 4.94
CA VAL A 43 -12.45 -9.79 4.51
C VAL A 43 -12.60 -9.14 3.13
N GLY A 44 -11.93 -8.02 2.86
CA GLY A 44 -11.88 -7.37 1.55
C GLY A 44 -11.32 -8.28 0.46
N HIS A 45 -10.23 -9.00 0.74
CA HIS A 45 -9.64 -9.99 -0.16
C HIS A 45 -10.59 -11.12 -0.52
N ASN A 46 -11.43 -11.55 0.42
CA ASN A 46 -12.33 -12.68 0.19
C ASN A 46 -13.63 -12.27 -0.51
N PHE A 47 -14.22 -11.14 -0.11
CA PHE A 47 -15.59 -10.78 -0.49
C PHE A 47 -15.68 -9.54 -1.39
N GLY A 48 -14.67 -8.67 -1.35
CA GLY A 48 -14.62 -7.44 -2.12
C GLY A 48 -15.25 -6.26 -1.39
N VAL A 49 -14.83 -5.05 -1.76
CA VAL A 49 -15.10 -3.80 -1.02
C VAL A 49 -16.58 -3.40 -0.94
N ASN A 50 -17.44 -3.91 -1.82
CA ASN A 50 -18.89 -3.61 -1.82
C ASN A 50 -19.74 -4.71 -1.16
N SER A 51 -19.11 -5.66 -0.48
CA SER A 51 -19.79 -6.81 0.12
C SER A 51 -20.44 -6.47 1.47
N LYS A 52 -21.44 -7.25 1.87
CA LYS A 52 -22.08 -7.14 3.19
C LYS A 52 -21.13 -7.54 4.31
N GLU A 53 -20.20 -8.44 4.02
CA GLU A 53 -19.15 -8.89 4.91
C GLU A 53 -18.19 -7.76 5.27
N VAL A 54 -17.78 -6.93 4.30
CA VAL A 54 -16.97 -5.73 4.55
C VAL A 54 -17.78 -4.69 5.32
N GLU A 55 -19.03 -4.44 4.95
CA GLU A 55 -19.92 -3.50 5.67
C GLU A 55 -20.07 -3.88 7.16
N ASP A 56 -20.42 -5.13 7.46
CA ASP A 56 -20.52 -5.63 8.84
C ASP A 56 -19.18 -5.59 9.57
N THR A 57 -18.07 -5.83 8.88
CA THR A 57 -16.72 -5.74 9.47
C THR A 57 -16.40 -4.30 9.90
N TYR A 58 -16.76 -3.29 9.11
CA TYR A 58 -16.56 -1.90 9.49
C TYR A 58 -17.50 -1.43 10.61
N ILE A 59 -18.76 -1.88 10.61
CA ILE A 59 -19.70 -1.59 11.71
C ILE A 59 -19.17 -2.15 13.04
N ARG A 60 -18.56 -3.34 13.01
CA ARG A 60 -17.95 -3.94 14.21
C ARG A 60 -16.64 -3.27 14.60
N LEU A 61 -15.82 -2.89 13.62
CA LEU A 61 -14.60 -2.13 13.88
C LEU A 61 -14.92 -0.78 14.54
N ASP A 62 -15.97 -0.09 14.11
CA ASP A 62 -16.47 1.14 14.75
C ASP A 62 -16.76 0.91 16.26
N LYS A 63 -17.45 -0.19 16.59
CA LYS A 63 -17.70 -0.58 17.98
C LYS A 63 -16.43 -0.98 18.75
N ASP A 64 -15.47 -1.60 18.09
CA ASP A 64 -14.20 -1.94 18.72
C ASP A 64 -13.30 -0.70 18.94
N LEU A 65 -13.40 0.32 18.09
CA LEU A 65 -12.75 1.63 18.30
C LEU A 65 -13.43 2.40 19.44
N GLU A 66 -14.76 2.44 19.49
CA GLU A 66 -15.52 3.02 20.60
C GLU A 66 -15.09 2.40 21.94
N ARG A 67 -14.96 1.07 22.00
CA ARG A 67 -14.47 0.36 23.20
C ARG A 67 -13.05 0.78 23.60
N LEU A 68 -12.15 0.91 22.63
CA LEU A 68 -10.77 1.32 22.91
C LEU A 68 -10.70 2.76 23.42
N PHE A 69 -11.42 3.69 22.79
CA PHE A 69 -11.44 5.10 23.19
C PHE A 69 -12.08 5.29 24.57
N ASN A 70 -13.20 4.63 24.86
CA ASN A 70 -13.80 4.66 26.19
C ASN A 70 -12.81 4.15 27.26
N TYR A 71 -12.05 3.09 26.95
CA TYR A 71 -11.03 2.59 27.86
C TYR A 71 -9.90 3.61 28.08
N LEU A 72 -9.44 4.29 27.02
CA LEU A 72 -8.43 5.35 27.11
C LEU A 72 -8.95 6.55 27.92
N ASP A 73 -10.19 6.99 27.70
CA ASP A 73 -10.81 8.09 28.46
C ASP A 73 -10.86 7.77 29.95
N GLU A 74 -11.24 6.53 30.31
CA GLU A 74 -11.33 6.08 31.70
C GLU A 74 -9.97 5.85 32.37
N ASN A 75 -8.95 5.41 31.63
CA ASN A 75 -7.69 4.90 32.21
C ASN A 75 -6.47 5.78 31.92
N VAL A 76 -6.41 6.47 30.80
CA VAL A 76 -5.35 7.46 30.50
C VAL A 76 -5.85 8.87 30.84
N GLY A 77 -7.10 9.16 30.49
CA GLY A 77 -7.77 10.44 30.75
C GLY A 77 -8.24 11.09 29.46
N ASP A 78 -9.48 11.59 29.46
CA ASP A 78 -10.00 12.42 28.37
C ASP A 78 -9.10 13.65 28.16
N GLY A 79 -8.68 13.88 26.92
CA GLY A 79 -7.73 14.93 26.56
C GLY A 79 -6.27 14.65 26.90
N GLU A 80 -5.91 13.45 27.38
CA GLU A 80 -4.52 13.10 27.75
C GLU A 80 -3.81 12.21 26.73
N TYR A 81 -4.50 11.77 25.68
CA TYR A 81 -3.92 10.97 24.59
C TYR A 81 -4.19 11.58 23.22
N THR A 82 -3.35 11.24 22.25
CA THR A 82 -3.52 11.61 20.84
C THR A 82 -3.60 10.34 19.99
N VAL A 83 -4.54 10.32 19.05
CA VAL A 83 -4.71 9.23 18.07
C VAL A 83 -4.52 9.80 16.67
N PHE A 84 -3.79 9.05 15.83
CA PHE A 84 -3.94 9.14 14.39
C PHE A 84 -4.45 7.80 13.86
N LEU A 85 -5.40 7.84 12.93
CA LEU A 85 -5.97 6.66 12.28
C LEU A 85 -5.85 6.82 10.77
N THR A 86 -5.27 5.81 10.13
CA THR A 86 -5.12 5.75 8.67
C THR A 86 -5.22 4.31 8.17
N SER A 87 -5.03 4.10 6.87
CA SER A 87 -4.90 2.79 6.25
C SER A 87 -3.54 2.67 5.58
N ASP A 88 -2.98 1.48 5.53
CA ASP A 88 -1.76 1.19 4.77
C ASP A 88 -1.99 1.24 3.25
N HIS A 89 -3.21 0.96 2.81
CA HIS A 89 -3.67 1.12 1.44
C HIS A 89 -5.21 1.18 1.33
N GLY A 90 -5.71 1.51 0.14
CA GLY A 90 -7.10 1.31 -0.27
C GLY A 90 -7.31 -0.08 -0.89
N ALA A 91 -8.31 -0.22 -1.77
CA ALA A 91 -8.52 -1.44 -2.53
C ALA A 91 -9.40 -1.16 -3.76
N VAL A 92 -9.19 -1.94 -4.83
CA VAL A 92 -10.03 -1.85 -6.01
C VAL A 92 -11.43 -2.45 -5.78
N ASN A 93 -12.42 -2.05 -6.57
CA ASN A 93 -13.68 -2.78 -6.63
C ASN A 93 -13.52 -4.09 -7.39
N VAL A 94 -14.34 -5.10 -7.09
CA VAL A 94 -14.32 -6.39 -7.78
C VAL A 94 -14.55 -6.18 -9.29
N PRO A 95 -13.63 -6.58 -10.19
CA PRO A 95 -13.77 -6.32 -11.62
C PRO A 95 -15.08 -6.88 -12.21
N SER A 96 -15.49 -8.08 -11.77
CA SER A 96 -16.77 -8.66 -12.21
C SER A 96 -17.98 -7.80 -11.83
N TYR A 97 -17.97 -7.13 -10.67
CA TYR A 97 -19.01 -6.19 -10.29
C TYR A 97 -18.97 -4.93 -11.16
N LEU A 98 -17.78 -4.35 -11.37
CA LEU A 98 -17.57 -3.19 -12.25
C LEU A 98 -18.06 -3.45 -13.68
N GLN A 99 -17.85 -4.66 -14.21
CA GLN A 99 -18.36 -5.08 -15.52
C GLN A 99 -19.90 -5.06 -15.58
N THR A 100 -20.62 -5.47 -14.53
CA THR A 100 -22.09 -5.36 -14.48
C THR A 100 -22.56 -3.90 -14.51
N MET A 101 -21.73 -2.99 -14.01
CA MET A 101 -21.94 -1.56 -14.02
C MET A 101 -21.42 -0.88 -15.29
N LYS A 102 -20.95 -1.66 -16.29
CA LYS A 102 -20.38 -1.19 -17.56
C LYS A 102 -19.13 -0.31 -17.39
N ILE A 103 -18.40 -0.49 -16.29
CA ILE A 103 -17.12 0.18 -16.03
C ILE A 103 -15.98 -0.70 -16.59
N PRO A 104 -15.06 -0.14 -17.42
CA PRO A 104 -13.90 -0.89 -17.92
C PRO A 104 -13.08 -1.50 -16.77
N SER A 105 -12.95 -2.82 -16.80
CA SER A 105 -12.29 -3.61 -15.74
C SER A 105 -12.12 -5.06 -16.19
N GLY A 106 -11.21 -5.78 -15.57
CA GLY A 106 -11.01 -7.19 -15.89
C GLY A 106 -9.97 -7.91 -15.05
N TYR A 107 -9.55 -9.08 -15.55
CA TYR A 107 -8.59 -9.94 -14.89
C TYR A 107 -7.42 -10.23 -15.83
N LEU A 108 -6.20 -10.18 -15.30
CA LEU A 108 -4.98 -10.43 -16.04
C LEU A 108 -4.72 -11.94 -16.17
N SER A 109 -4.44 -12.41 -17.38
CA SER A 109 -4.00 -13.80 -17.62
C SER A 109 -2.48 -13.92 -17.46
N ASN A 110 -2.02 -14.26 -16.26
CA ASN A 110 -0.59 -14.45 -16.01
C ASN A 110 0.00 -15.60 -16.82
N THR A 111 -0.79 -16.65 -17.10
CA THR A 111 -0.32 -17.83 -17.85
C THR A 111 0.01 -17.47 -19.30
N ASP A 112 -0.90 -16.80 -20.01
CA ASP A 112 -0.68 -16.43 -21.41
C ASP A 112 0.44 -15.40 -21.54
N ARG A 113 0.47 -14.43 -20.60
CA ARG A 113 1.54 -13.43 -20.50
C ARG A 113 2.90 -14.10 -20.32
N LYS A 114 3.00 -15.07 -19.40
CA LYS A 114 4.24 -15.82 -19.14
C LYS A 114 4.69 -16.64 -20.35
N ILE A 115 3.79 -17.29 -21.06
CA ILE A 115 4.12 -18.08 -22.26
C ILE A 115 4.69 -17.17 -23.36
N LYS A 116 3.99 -16.06 -23.67
CA LYS A 116 4.43 -15.08 -24.67
C LYS A 116 5.80 -14.49 -24.29
N PHE A 117 5.94 -14.09 -23.03
CA PHE A 117 7.18 -13.48 -22.56
C PHE A 117 8.36 -14.45 -22.59
N ASN A 118 8.18 -15.68 -22.10
CA ASN A 118 9.23 -16.70 -22.15
C ASN A 118 9.65 -17.00 -23.60
N LYS A 119 8.71 -17.00 -24.54
CA LYS A 119 9.02 -17.16 -25.96
C LYS A 119 9.85 -15.99 -26.48
N PHE A 120 9.44 -14.75 -26.23
CA PHE A 120 10.23 -13.57 -26.61
C PHE A 120 11.65 -13.62 -26.05
N ILE A 121 11.80 -13.94 -24.77
CA ILE A 121 13.10 -14.01 -24.10
C ILE A 121 13.96 -15.11 -24.71
N MET A 122 13.40 -16.30 -24.92
CA MET A 122 14.13 -17.43 -25.54
C MET A 122 14.55 -17.11 -26.98
N ASP A 123 13.65 -16.57 -27.80
CA ASP A 123 13.94 -16.24 -29.20
C ASP A 123 14.99 -15.12 -29.32
N THR A 124 15.00 -14.17 -28.37
CA THR A 124 15.89 -12.99 -28.39
C THR A 124 17.27 -13.29 -27.81
N TYR A 125 17.34 -14.06 -26.72
CA TYR A 125 18.57 -14.23 -25.93
C TYR A 125 19.05 -15.69 -25.85
N GLY A 126 18.32 -16.63 -26.44
CA GLY A 126 18.66 -18.06 -26.46
C GLY A 126 18.51 -18.78 -25.11
N THR A 127 17.99 -18.12 -24.08
CA THR A 127 17.75 -18.69 -22.76
C THR A 127 16.76 -17.84 -21.96
N THR A 128 15.92 -18.47 -21.14
CA THR A 128 15.08 -17.78 -20.16
C THR A 128 15.80 -17.44 -18.86
N ASP A 129 17.02 -17.94 -18.66
CA ASP A 129 17.78 -17.78 -17.40
C ASP A 129 18.21 -16.34 -17.12
N ILE A 130 18.00 -15.43 -18.08
CA ILE A 130 18.17 -13.99 -17.85
C ILE A 130 17.08 -13.40 -16.95
N ILE A 131 15.95 -14.08 -16.79
CA ILE A 131 14.88 -13.69 -15.86
C ILE A 131 15.09 -14.43 -14.54
N GLU A 132 15.35 -13.67 -13.48
CA GLU A 132 15.53 -14.22 -12.13
C GLU A 132 14.19 -14.42 -11.42
N ASN A 133 13.29 -13.43 -11.52
CA ASN A 133 11.99 -13.47 -10.88
C ASN A 133 10.99 -12.51 -11.56
N ILE A 134 9.71 -12.77 -11.39
CA ILE A 134 8.63 -11.83 -11.72
C ILE A 134 7.68 -11.77 -10.52
N SER A 135 7.64 -10.63 -9.84
CA SER A 135 6.82 -10.41 -8.65
C SER A 135 6.56 -8.92 -8.44
N ASN A 136 5.46 -8.57 -7.77
CA ASN A 136 5.10 -7.17 -7.46
C ASN A 136 5.10 -6.26 -8.70
N ASN A 137 4.58 -6.78 -9.82
CA ASN A 137 4.58 -6.12 -11.14
C ASN A 137 5.98 -5.67 -11.59
N GLN A 138 7.01 -6.41 -11.19
CA GLN A 138 8.40 -6.14 -11.54
C GLN A 138 9.06 -7.41 -12.10
N ILE A 139 9.93 -7.22 -13.07
CA ILE A 139 10.77 -8.26 -13.67
C ILE A 139 12.19 -8.04 -13.16
N PHE A 140 12.73 -9.05 -12.49
CA PHE A 140 14.10 -9.07 -11.96
C PHE A 140 14.99 -9.81 -12.95
N LEU A 141 16.09 -9.19 -13.35
CA LEU A 141 17.05 -9.79 -14.26
C LEU A 141 18.18 -10.46 -13.49
N ASN A 142 18.56 -11.66 -13.94
CA ASN A 142 19.76 -12.32 -13.45
C ASN A 142 21.00 -11.57 -14.01
N LYS A 143 21.51 -10.61 -13.25
CA LYS A 143 22.61 -9.73 -13.66
C LYS A 143 23.90 -10.49 -13.95
N VAL A 144 24.12 -11.63 -13.29
CA VAL A 144 25.26 -12.53 -13.58
C VAL A 144 25.11 -13.13 -14.96
N ARG A 145 23.90 -13.62 -15.31
CA ARG A 145 23.62 -14.21 -16.62
C ARG A 145 23.67 -13.18 -17.74
N VAL A 146 23.09 -12.00 -17.54
CA VAL A 146 23.16 -10.87 -18.49
C VAL A 146 24.61 -10.54 -18.82
N LYS A 147 25.47 -10.41 -17.79
CA LYS A 147 26.90 -10.15 -17.97
C LYS A 147 27.64 -11.30 -18.67
N ALA A 148 27.33 -12.56 -18.34
CA ALA A 148 27.96 -13.74 -18.94
C ALA A 148 27.63 -13.90 -20.43
N LEU A 149 26.50 -13.36 -20.87
CA LEU A 149 26.11 -13.29 -22.29
C LEU A 149 26.62 -12.02 -23.00
N GLU A 150 27.45 -11.22 -22.33
CA GLU A 150 28.00 -9.95 -22.85
C GLU A 150 26.93 -8.93 -23.26
N LEU A 151 25.74 -9.02 -22.66
CA LEU A 151 24.62 -8.12 -22.91
C LEU A 151 24.75 -6.86 -22.06
N LYS A 152 24.36 -5.71 -22.61
CA LYS A 152 24.20 -4.48 -21.84
C LYS A 152 22.88 -4.51 -21.09
N LEU A 153 22.93 -4.27 -19.78
CA LEU A 153 21.75 -4.33 -18.91
C LEU A 153 20.64 -3.37 -19.37
N GLU A 154 21.00 -2.14 -19.72
CA GLU A 154 20.05 -1.12 -20.20
C GLU A 154 19.35 -1.56 -21.50
N ASP A 155 20.08 -2.15 -22.45
CA ASP A 155 19.50 -2.64 -23.70
C ASP A 155 18.50 -3.79 -23.43
N VAL A 156 18.82 -4.69 -22.49
CA VAL A 156 17.91 -5.78 -22.08
C VAL A 156 16.66 -5.22 -21.40
N GLN A 157 16.81 -4.25 -20.49
CA GLN A 157 15.68 -3.57 -19.85
C GLN A 157 14.76 -2.91 -20.88
N ASN A 158 15.32 -2.17 -21.84
CA ASN A 158 14.55 -1.48 -22.87
C ASN A 158 13.84 -2.45 -23.83
N ALA A 159 14.50 -3.54 -24.23
CA ALA A 159 13.89 -4.56 -25.07
C ALA A 159 12.69 -5.23 -24.38
N ILE A 160 12.84 -5.59 -23.10
CA ILE A 160 11.76 -6.16 -22.30
C ILE A 160 10.63 -5.15 -22.09
N ALA A 161 10.97 -3.89 -21.83
CA ALA A 161 9.96 -2.85 -21.64
C ALA A 161 9.09 -2.67 -22.90
N ASN A 162 9.72 -2.58 -24.07
CA ASN A 162 9.03 -2.46 -25.36
C ASN A 162 8.18 -3.69 -25.68
N GLU A 163 8.67 -4.90 -25.37
CA GLU A 163 7.88 -6.12 -25.55
C GLU A 163 6.63 -6.12 -24.65
N GLN A 164 6.80 -5.84 -23.36
CA GLN A 164 5.71 -5.89 -22.39
C GLN A 164 4.61 -4.88 -22.70
N LEU A 165 4.95 -3.72 -23.27
CA LEU A 165 3.99 -2.69 -23.66
C LEU A 165 3.04 -3.16 -24.78
N ASN A 166 3.41 -4.17 -25.56
CA ASN A 166 2.54 -4.75 -26.59
C ASN A 166 1.48 -5.70 -26.02
N TYR A 167 1.54 -6.02 -24.72
CA TYR A 167 0.63 -6.97 -24.11
C TYR A 167 -0.69 -6.30 -23.72
N THR A 168 -1.78 -7.01 -23.96
CA THR A 168 -3.12 -6.56 -23.58
C THR A 168 -3.16 -6.25 -22.08
N HIS A 169 -3.72 -5.09 -21.73
CA HIS A 169 -3.86 -4.58 -20.37
C HIS A 169 -2.57 -4.18 -19.66
N VAL A 170 -1.47 -3.98 -20.39
CA VAL A 170 -0.30 -3.27 -19.89
C VAL A 170 -0.42 -1.80 -20.27
N PHE A 171 -0.66 -0.94 -19.29
CA PHE A 171 -0.86 0.48 -19.47
C PHE A 171 0.47 1.23 -19.67
N LYS A 172 1.46 0.96 -18.82
CA LYS A 172 2.79 1.57 -18.88
C LYS A 172 3.87 0.58 -18.45
N VAL A 173 5.09 0.84 -18.93
CA VAL A 173 6.28 0.08 -18.54
C VAL A 173 7.44 1.03 -18.33
N TYR A 174 8.21 0.83 -17.25
CA TYR A 174 9.40 1.61 -16.92
C TYR A 174 10.59 0.70 -16.70
N THR A 175 11.80 1.24 -16.82
CA THR A 175 13.02 0.51 -16.53
C THR A 175 13.63 1.01 -15.22
N ALA A 176 14.41 0.16 -14.56
CA ALA A 176 15.23 0.60 -13.44
C ALA A 176 16.23 1.69 -13.87
N THR A 177 16.68 1.68 -15.13
CA THR A 177 17.50 2.77 -15.66
C THR A 177 16.74 4.09 -15.63
N SER A 178 15.50 4.16 -16.17
CA SER A 178 14.72 5.41 -16.13
C SER A 178 14.42 5.87 -14.71
N MET A 179 14.14 4.95 -13.78
CA MET A 179 13.91 5.29 -12.36
C MET A 179 15.13 5.88 -11.66
N ASN A 180 16.34 5.63 -12.18
CA ASN A 180 17.60 6.14 -11.63
C ASN A 180 18.11 7.41 -12.31
N THR A 181 17.70 7.67 -13.56
CA THR A 181 18.28 8.74 -14.38
C THR A 181 17.31 9.89 -14.66
N VAL A 182 16.02 9.68 -14.43
CA VAL A 182 14.97 10.69 -14.62
C VAL A 182 14.41 11.10 -13.26
N ASN A 183 14.07 12.38 -13.08
CA ASN A 183 13.31 12.85 -11.93
C ASN A 183 11.84 13.04 -12.35
N TYR A 184 10.92 12.29 -11.74
CA TYR A 184 9.49 12.45 -11.94
C TYR A 184 8.91 13.27 -10.79
N ASP A 185 8.02 14.21 -11.08
CA ASP A 185 7.45 15.14 -10.08
C ASP A 185 5.94 14.94 -9.86
N SER A 186 5.31 14.11 -10.69
CA SER A 186 3.86 13.93 -10.72
C SER A 186 3.46 12.60 -11.37
N GLY A 187 2.17 12.27 -11.27
CA GLY A 187 1.60 11.09 -11.89
C GLY A 187 2.00 9.77 -11.20
N ILE A 188 1.75 8.67 -11.92
CA ILE A 188 2.06 7.32 -11.44
C ILE A 188 3.58 7.06 -11.48
N GLU A 189 4.28 7.72 -12.39
CA GLU A 189 5.73 7.74 -12.51
C GLU A 189 6.40 8.14 -11.19
N TYR A 190 5.94 9.25 -10.60
CA TYR A 190 6.42 9.72 -9.30
C TYR A 190 6.16 8.69 -8.20
N LEU A 191 4.95 8.13 -8.13
CA LEU A 191 4.61 7.11 -7.13
C LEU A 191 5.49 5.86 -7.25
N ILE A 192 5.73 5.41 -8.48
CA ILE A 192 6.64 4.28 -8.76
C ILE A 192 8.07 4.63 -8.33
N GLN A 193 8.54 5.85 -8.63
CA GLN A 193 9.87 6.29 -8.25
C GLN A 193 10.04 6.37 -6.72
N GLN A 194 9.02 6.83 -5.98
CA GLN A 194 9.05 6.83 -4.51
C GLN A 194 9.05 5.42 -3.93
N GLY A 195 8.40 4.46 -4.59
CA GLY A 195 8.43 3.03 -4.22
C GLY A 195 9.67 2.27 -4.71
N PHE A 196 10.53 2.89 -5.51
CA PHE A 196 11.67 2.22 -6.15
C PHE A 196 12.90 2.20 -5.23
N ASN A 197 13.46 1.01 -5.04
CA ASN A 197 14.69 0.80 -4.30
C ASN A 197 15.75 0.18 -5.21
N GLN A 198 16.86 0.89 -5.44
CA GLN A 198 17.95 0.47 -6.33
C GLN A 198 18.48 -0.95 -6.09
N LYS A 199 18.40 -1.46 -4.86
CA LYS A 199 18.89 -2.79 -4.48
C LYS A 199 17.81 -3.88 -4.45
N ARG A 200 16.54 -3.49 -4.38
CA ARG A 200 15.43 -4.41 -4.05
C ARG A 200 14.27 -4.39 -5.03
N SER A 201 14.23 -3.39 -5.92
CA SER A 201 13.26 -3.34 -7.01
C SER A 201 13.79 -4.03 -8.26
N GLY A 202 12.88 -4.52 -9.08
CA GLY A 202 13.19 -5.17 -10.34
C GLY A 202 13.68 -4.18 -11.41
N ASP A 203 14.19 -4.75 -12.49
CA ASP A 203 14.85 -4.05 -13.58
C ASP A 203 13.86 -3.50 -14.63
N VAL A 204 12.64 -4.06 -14.68
CA VAL A 204 11.50 -3.54 -15.47
C VAL A 204 10.25 -3.55 -14.59
N ILE A 205 9.51 -2.43 -14.58
CA ILE A 205 8.33 -2.20 -13.74
C ILE A 205 7.12 -2.06 -14.65
N LEU A 206 6.05 -2.78 -14.33
CA LEU A 206 4.83 -2.87 -15.11
C LEU A 206 3.70 -2.13 -14.39
N VAL A 207 2.89 -1.43 -15.17
CA VAL A 207 1.62 -0.86 -14.72
C VAL A 207 0.54 -1.42 -15.62
N ASP A 208 -0.40 -2.14 -15.03
CA ASP A 208 -1.54 -2.68 -15.76
C ASP A 208 -2.67 -1.64 -15.86
N ASP A 209 -3.63 -1.88 -16.76
CA ASP A 209 -4.81 -1.00 -16.93
C ASP A 209 -5.58 -0.80 -15.61
N PRO A 210 -6.19 0.38 -15.39
CA PRO A 210 -7.04 0.61 -14.22
C PRO A 210 -8.14 -0.45 -14.07
N ALA A 211 -8.32 -0.96 -12.85
CA ALA A 211 -9.25 -2.02 -12.53
C ALA A 211 -9.03 -3.36 -13.28
N TYR A 212 -7.82 -3.60 -13.78
CA TYR A 212 -7.37 -4.94 -14.19
C TYR A 212 -6.42 -5.51 -13.14
N ILE A 213 -6.79 -6.65 -12.57
CA ILE A 213 -6.03 -7.27 -11.47
C ILE A 213 -5.70 -8.72 -11.77
N SER A 214 -4.62 -9.21 -11.16
CA SER A 214 -4.30 -10.63 -11.12
C SER A 214 -4.86 -11.26 -9.85
N TYR A 215 -6.13 -11.66 -9.90
CA TYR A 215 -6.85 -12.16 -8.73
C TYR A 215 -7.94 -13.16 -9.11
N SER A 216 -8.54 -13.80 -8.11
CA SER A 216 -9.71 -14.66 -8.32
C SER A 216 -10.92 -13.82 -8.80
N ARG A 217 -11.94 -14.46 -9.39
CA ARG A 217 -13.15 -13.75 -9.86
C ARG A 217 -14.05 -13.22 -8.74
N THR A 218 -13.75 -13.58 -7.50
CA THR A 218 -14.41 -13.10 -6.29
C THR A 218 -13.39 -12.39 -5.40
N GLY A 219 -13.87 -11.50 -4.55
CA GLY A 219 -12.97 -10.72 -3.70
C GLY A 219 -12.24 -9.63 -4.47
N SER A 220 -11.28 -8.98 -3.80
CA SER A 220 -10.49 -7.90 -4.37
C SER A 220 -9.03 -8.01 -3.96
N THR A 221 -8.21 -7.08 -4.44
CA THR A 221 -6.80 -6.92 -4.06
C THR A 221 -6.44 -5.43 -4.11
N HIS A 222 -5.19 -5.13 -3.78
CA HIS A 222 -4.55 -3.82 -3.88
C HIS A 222 -3.12 -3.98 -4.40
N GLY A 223 -2.36 -2.89 -4.42
CA GLY A 223 -0.94 -2.86 -4.77
C GLY A 223 -0.61 -2.06 -6.04
N SER A 224 -1.59 -1.38 -6.64
CA SER A 224 -1.36 -0.47 -7.76
C SER A 224 -1.05 0.95 -7.28
N GLY A 225 -0.39 1.75 -8.13
CA GLY A 225 -0.20 3.20 -7.92
C GLY A 225 -1.44 4.03 -8.29
N LEU A 226 -2.63 3.43 -8.32
CA LEU A 226 -3.87 4.08 -8.74
C LEU A 226 -4.68 4.54 -7.53
N ASN A 227 -5.49 5.58 -7.73
CA ASN A 227 -6.13 6.31 -6.64
C ASN A 227 -6.97 5.43 -5.68
N TYR A 228 -7.60 4.37 -6.17
CA TYR A 228 -8.39 3.47 -5.31
C TYR A 228 -7.54 2.64 -4.34
N ASP A 229 -6.24 2.46 -4.61
CA ASP A 229 -5.28 1.79 -3.73
C ASP A 229 -4.44 2.77 -2.91
N THR A 230 -4.26 4.01 -3.38
CA THR A 230 -3.38 4.99 -2.71
C THR A 230 -4.13 6.02 -1.88
N HIS A 231 -5.44 6.20 -2.07
CA HIS A 231 -6.24 7.13 -1.29
C HIS A 231 -6.74 6.45 -0.01
N VAL A 232 -6.25 6.94 1.14
CA VAL A 232 -6.55 6.40 2.46
C VAL A 232 -7.12 7.50 3.37
N PRO A 233 -7.96 7.15 4.36
CA PRO A 233 -8.37 8.12 5.37
C PRO A 233 -7.17 8.56 6.21
N LEU A 234 -7.21 9.79 6.71
CA LEU A 234 -6.28 10.27 7.72
C LEU A 234 -7.05 11.11 8.73
N LEU A 235 -7.19 10.58 9.94
CA LEU A 235 -7.89 11.20 11.05
C LEU A 235 -6.91 11.44 12.19
N PHE A 236 -6.99 12.60 12.82
CA PHE A 236 -6.31 12.91 14.08
C PHE A 236 -7.35 13.27 15.13
N PHE A 237 -7.10 12.88 16.37
CA PHE A 237 -8.02 13.10 17.50
C PHE A 237 -7.25 13.19 18.83
N GLY A 238 -7.78 13.93 19.79
CA GLY A 238 -7.26 13.99 21.16
C GLY A 238 -6.38 15.20 21.44
N LYS A 239 -5.44 15.05 22.38
CA LYS A 239 -4.60 16.13 22.93
C LYS A 239 -3.82 16.86 21.83
N GLY A 240 -3.88 18.19 21.84
CA GLY A 240 -3.14 19.05 20.91
C GLY A 240 -3.59 18.96 19.45
N ILE A 241 -4.79 18.42 19.18
CA ILE A 241 -5.36 18.31 17.84
C ILE A 241 -6.50 19.32 17.65
N ASN A 242 -6.40 20.14 16.61
CA ASN A 242 -7.44 21.07 16.19
C ASN A 242 -8.61 20.36 15.50
N HIS A 243 -9.84 20.72 15.86
CA HIS A 243 -11.03 20.23 15.16
C HIS A 243 -11.16 20.90 13.79
N GLY A 244 -11.25 20.10 12.72
CA GLY A 244 -11.48 20.60 11.38
C GLY A 244 -11.46 19.51 10.33
N GLN A 245 -11.47 19.92 9.07
CA GLN A 245 -11.33 19.02 7.92
C GLN A 245 -10.63 19.73 6.77
N THR A 246 -10.04 18.94 5.88
CA THR A 246 -9.40 19.45 4.67
C THR A 246 -9.57 18.49 3.51
N VAL A 247 -9.62 19.07 2.32
CA VAL A 247 -9.54 18.34 1.05
C VAL A 247 -8.23 18.65 0.32
N LYS A 248 -7.34 19.43 0.95
CA LYS A 248 -5.99 19.62 0.44
C LYS A 248 -5.28 18.26 0.49
N ARG A 249 -4.54 17.95 -0.58
CA ARG A 249 -3.76 16.72 -0.66
C ARG A 249 -2.73 16.68 0.47
N THR A 250 -2.69 15.53 1.14
CA THR A 250 -1.66 15.12 2.10
C THR A 250 -1.10 13.77 1.67
N GLU A 251 0.04 13.38 2.22
CA GLU A 251 0.68 12.09 1.94
C GLU A 251 0.91 11.31 3.24
N ILE A 252 0.92 9.98 3.18
CA ILE A 252 1.15 9.13 4.36
C ILE A 252 2.50 9.41 5.06
N THR A 253 3.47 9.93 4.30
CA THR A 253 4.78 10.35 4.80
C THR A 253 4.72 11.60 5.68
N ASP A 254 3.60 12.33 5.69
CA ASP A 254 3.39 13.53 6.51
C ASP A 254 3.02 13.18 7.97
N ILE A 255 2.55 11.95 8.23
CA ILE A 255 2.07 11.52 9.55
C ILE A 255 3.21 11.57 10.58
N ALA A 256 4.35 10.95 10.28
CA ALA A 256 5.45 10.86 11.25
C ALA A 256 6.07 12.24 11.59
N PRO A 257 6.31 13.15 10.63
CA PRO A 257 6.69 14.52 10.94
C PRO A 257 5.63 15.30 11.72
N THR A 258 4.34 15.11 11.43
CA THR A 258 3.24 15.73 12.19
C THR A 258 3.27 15.31 13.66
N MET A 259 3.38 14.01 13.92
CA MET A 259 3.50 13.50 15.30
C MET A 259 4.80 13.95 15.98
N SER A 260 5.91 14.03 15.23
CA SER A 260 7.18 14.50 15.77
C SER A 260 7.11 15.97 16.19
N ALA A 261 6.46 16.80 15.37
CA ALA A 261 6.23 18.21 15.68
C ALA A 261 5.32 18.38 16.91
N LEU A 262 4.23 17.62 16.98
CA LEU A 262 3.32 17.62 18.13
C LEU A 262 4.04 17.22 19.44
N LEU A 263 4.92 16.21 19.38
CA LEU A 263 5.67 15.70 20.54
C LEU A 263 6.93 16.52 20.87
N GLY A 264 7.30 17.49 20.04
CA GLY A 264 8.54 18.26 20.22
C GLY A 264 9.82 17.42 20.06
N ILE A 265 9.78 16.36 19.24
CA ILE A 265 10.92 15.47 18.98
C ILE A 265 11.48 15.65 17.57
N SER A 266 12.72 15.17 17.36
CA SER A 266 13.34 15.18 16.03
C SER A 266 12.59 14.29 15.04
N PHE A 267 12.54 14.73 13.79
CA PHE A 267 11.97 13.93 12.70
C PHE A 267 12.76 12.62 12.47
N PRO A 268 12.10 11.57 11.97
CA PRO A 268 12.80 10.38 11.49
C PRO A 268 13.92 10.74 10.50
N ASN A 269 15.02 9.98 10.56
CA ASN A 269 16.28 10.23 9.85
C ASN A 269 16.18 10.36 8.31
N MET A 270 15.09 9.91 7.69
CA MET A 270 14.80 10.05 6.26
C MET A 270 13.33 10.45 6.03
N ALA A 271 12.76 11.26 6.92
CA ALA A 271 11.42 11.79 6.70
C ALA A 271 11.39 12.63 5.42
N THR A 272 10.48 12.29 4.50
CA THR A 272 10.26 13.01 3.24
C THR A 272 9.00 13.87 3.25
N GLY A 273 8.06 13.58 4.15
CA GLY A 273 6.86 14.39 4.35
C GLY A 273 7.11 15.64 5.18
N GLN A 274 6.05 16.41 5.40
CA GLN A 274 6.08 17.65 6.18
C GLN A 274 5.01 17.63 7.28
N PRO A 275 5.22 18.30 8.42
CA PRO A 275 4.17 18.44 9.43
C PRO A 275 2.90 19.07 8.84
N LEU A 276 1.75 18.49 9.15
CA LEU A 276 0.45 19.04 8.82
C LEU A 276 0.06 20.10 9.85
N GLU A 277 0.61 21.31 9.71
CA GLU A 277 0.42 22.41 10.69
C GLU A 277 -1.04 22.65 11.07
N MET A 278 -1.96 22.49 10.12
CA MET A 278 -3.39 22.69 10.36
C MET A 278 -4.03 21.70 11.35
N VAL A 279 -3.33 20.63 11.70
CA VAL A 279 -3.77 19.59 12.65
C VAL A 279 -3.38 19.95 14.08
N ILE A 280 -2.27 20.66 14.28
CA ILE A 280 -1.67 20.91 15.59
C ILE A 280 -2.24 22.21 16.18
N ASP A 281 -2.57 22.20 17.48
CA ASP A 281 -2.96 23.38 18.29
C ASP A 281 -1.76 24.30 18.61
#